data_AF-A0A6P5AB21-F1
#
_entry.id   AF-A0A6P5AB21-F1
#
_cell.length_a   1.000
_cell.length_b   1.000
_cell.length_c   1.000
_cell.angle_alpha   90.00
_cell.angle_beta   90.00
_cell.angle_gamma   90.00
#
_symmetry.space_group_name_H-M   'P 1'
#
loop_
_entity.id
_entity.type
_entity.pdbx_description
1 polymer ?
#
loop_
_entity_poly.entity_id
_entity_poly.type
_entity_poly.pdbx_seq_one_letter_code
_entity_poly.pdbx_strand_id
1 'polypeptide(L)'
;MSVPCVVCLMVLMTFSLSSAVVVVTGVCKSDSECMAAKGQGACCAAMSPDPLFRGVPVCKMTGQEKEPCHVASNVLPYPLPSPRVFWRCPCGPGLHCVAPRGGKVGRCKRDSQAFGAGLDGEDLVV
;
A
#
# COMPACT_ATOMS: atom_id res chain seq x y z
N MET A 1 -17.29 32.95 28.17
CA MET A 1 -17.27 32.17 26.91
C MET A 1 -18.70 31.79 26.57
N SER A 2 -19.27 32.38 25.52
CA SER A 2 -20.67 32.21 25.17
C SER A 2 -20.90 30.77 24.68
N VAL A 3 -21.99 30.14 25.11
CA VAL A 3 -22.47 28.81 24.62
C VAL A 3 -22.32 28.61 23.10
N PRO A 4 -22.62 29.60 22.22
CA PRO A 4 -22.41 29.46 20.78
C PRO A 4 -20.94 29.30 20.36
N CYS A 5 -19.98 29.83 21.12
CA CYS A 5 -18.56 29.75 20.81
C CYS A 5 -18.01 28.34 21.10
N VAL A 6 -18.48 27.69 22.17
CA VAL A 6 -18.13 26.31 22.51
C VAL A 6 -18.71 25.34 21.48
N VAL A 7 -19.96 25.54 21.07
CA VAL A 7 -20.60 24.73 20.03
C VAL A 7 -19.86 24.89 18.69
N CYS A 8 -19.47 26.11 18.32
CA CYS A 8 -18.71 26.36 17.10
C CYS A 8 -17.33 25.68 17.11
N LEU A 9 -16.61 25.76 18.24
CA LEU A 9 -15.33 25.08 18.42
C LEU A 9 -15.47 23.54 18.35
N MET A 10 -16.51 22.98 18.97
CA MET A 10 -16.76 21.53 18.91
C MET A 10 -17.09 21.08 17.48
N VAL A 11 -17.89 21.85 16.72
CA VAL A 11 -18.22 21.56 15.32
C VAL A 11 -16.98 21.66 14.41
N LEU A 12 -16.10 22.63 14.64
CA LEU A 12 -14.84 22.77 13.89
C LEU A 12 -13.86 21.64 14.22
N MET A 13 -13.80 21.19 15.47
CA MET A 13 -12.99 20.04 15.88
C MET A 13 -13.53 18.71 15.32
N THR A 14 -14.84 18.51 15.26
CA THR A 14 -15.43 17.32 14.63
C THR A 14 -15.25 17.32 13.12
N PHE A 15 -15.34 18.49 12.45
CA PHE A 15 -15.04 18.62 11.02
C PHE A 15 -13.57 18.39 10.68
N SER A 16 -12.64 18.78 11.55
CA SER A 16 -11.20 18.52 11.37
C SER A 16 -10.86 17.03 11.55
N LEU A 17 -11.73 16.28 12.24
CA LEU A 17 -11.68 14.81 12.37
C LEU A 17 -12.38 14.07 11.21
N SER A 18 -12.87 14.77 10.18
CA SER A 18 -13.48 14.18 8.98
C SER A 18 -12.48 13.52 8.02
N SER A 19 -11.33 13.07 8.50
CA SER A 19 -10.64 11.93 7.89
C SER A 19 -11.52 10.66 7.87
N ALA A 20 -12.64 10.65 8.60
CA ALA A 20 -13.64 9.58 8.61
C ALA A 20 -14.56 9.51 7.37
N VAL A 21 -14.49 10.46 6.42
CA VAL A 21 -15.20 10.37 5.11
C VAL A 21 -14.62 9.24 4.22
N VAL A 22 -13.61 8.52 4.69
CA VAL A 22 -12.88 7.47 3.96
C VAL A 22 -13.58 6.09 4.02
N VAL A 23 -14.61 5.90 4.86
CA VAL A 23 -15.08 4.54 5.20
C VAL A 23 -16.08 3.94 4.19
N VAL A 24 -16.80 4.74 3.39
CA VAL A 24 -17.89 4.19 2.56
C VAL A 24 -17.43 3.66 1.19
N THR A 25 -16.45 4.28 0.55
CA THR A 25 -16.00 3.88 -0.80
C THR A 25 -14.63 3.17 -0.82
N GLY A 26 -13.89 3.25 0.30
CA GLY A 26 -12.52 2.76 0.39
C GLY A 26 -11.50 3.56 -0.41
N VAL A 27 -11.88 4.71 -0.98
CA VAL A 27 -10.97 5.61 -1.73
C VAL A 27 -10.03 6.35 -0.79
N CYS A 28 -8.78 6.55 -1.20
CA CYS A 28 -7.72 7.09 -0.35
C CYS A 28 -6.78 8.05 -1.10
N LYS A 29 -6.05 8.88 -0.35
CA LYS A 29 -5.01 9.78 -0.88
C LYS A 29 -3.60 9.36 -0.51
N SER A 30 -3.43 8.60 0.58
CA SER A 30 -2.12 8.15 1.04
C SER A 30 -2.23 6.88 1.87
N ASP A 31 -1.11 6.19 2.06
CA ASP A 31 -1.04 5.02 2.95
C ASP A 31 -1.47 5.36 4.38
N SER A 32 -1.17 6.57 4.87
CA SER A 32 -1.51 6.98 6.24
C SER A 32 -3.01 6.97 6.52
N GLU A 33 -3.83 7.37 5.55
CA GLU A 33 -5.30 7.30 5.66
C GLU A 33 -5.77 5.85 5.78
N CYS A 34 -5.19 4.95 4.97
CA CYS A 34 -5.53 3.53 5.01
C CYS A 34 -5.03 2.83 6.27
N MET A 35 -3.86 3.22 6.77
CA MET A 35 -3.32 2.70 8.02
C MET A 35 -4.17 3.13 9.22
N ALA A 36 -4.65 4.36 9.24
CA ALA A 36 -5.58 4.84 10.26
C ALA A 36 -6.95 4.14 10.18
N ALA A 37 -7.44 3.85 8.96
CA ALA A 37 -8.77 3.26 8.76
C ALA A 37 -8.83 1.73 8.89
N LYS A 38 -7.77 1.01 8.46
CA LYS A 38 -7.74 -0.46 8.36
C LYS A 38 -6.62 -1.13 9.17
N GLY A 39 -5.68 -0.35 9.72
CA GLY A 39 -4.52 -0.86 10.47
C GLY A 39 -3.21 -0.83 9.69
N GLN A 40 -2.10 -1.08 10.39
CA GLN A 40 -0.73 -0.86 9.87
C GLN A 40 -0.35 -1.68 8.63
N GLY A 41 -1.09 -2.75 8.31
CA GLY A 41 -0.91 -3.58 7.11
C GLY A 41 -1.71 -3.12 5.89
N ALA A 42 -2.13 -1.85 5.84
CA ALA A 42 -2.93 -1.31 4.75
C ALA A 42 -2.18 -0.22 3.98
N CYS A 43 -2.41 -0.15 2.66
CA CYS A 43 -1.82 0.85 1.77
C CYS A 43 -2.88 1.44 0.82
N CYS A 44 -2.54 2.57 0.20
CA CYS A 44 -3.36 3.25 -0.79
C CYS A 44 -2.82 3.01 -2.21
N ALA A 45 -3.55 2.22 -3.00
CA ALA A 45 -3.10 1.81 -4.33
C ALA A 45 -4.24 1.81 -5.36
N ALA A 46 -3.90 1.95 -6.64
CA ALA A 46 -4.86 1.88 -7.74
C ALA A 46 -5.75 0.63 -7.65
N MET A 47 -7.07 0.77 -7.83
CA MET A 47 -8.09 -0.26 -7.64
C MET A 47 -7.80 -1.55 -8.43
N SER A 48 -7.38 -1.42 -9.69
CA SER A 48 -7.05 -2.55 -10.55
C SER A 48 -5.95 -2.15 -11.54
N PRO A 49 -5.30 -3.13 -12.21
CA PRO A 49 -4.42 -2.85 -13.34
C PRO A 49 -5.19 -2.44 -14.61
N ASP A 50 -6.52 -2.57 -14.58
CA ASP A 50 -7.36 -2.36 -15.75
C ASP A 50 -7.47 -0.85 -16.08
N PRO A 51 -7.23 -0.43 -17.34
CA PRO A 51 -7.33 0.97 -17.75
C PRO A 51 -8.68 1.61 -17.44
N LEU A 52 -9.77 0.83 -17.36
CA LEU A 52 -11.11 1.33 -17.06
C LEU A 52 -11.22 1.96 -15.66
N PHE A 53 -10.38 1.54 -14.72
CA PHE A 53 -10.38 2.04 -13.33
C PHE A 53 -9.12 2.86 -13.01
N ARG A 54 -8.46 3.36 -14.06
CA ARG A 54 -7.26 4.17 -13.91
C ARG A 54 -7.56 5.39 -13.05
N GLY A 55 -6.69 5.64 -12.07
CA GLY A 55 -6.80 6.83 -11.22
C GLY A 55 -7.76 6.72 -10.04
N VAL A 56 -8.37 5.54 -9.77
CA VAL A 56 -9.15 5.31 -8.54
C VAL A 56 -8.29 4.57 -7.51
N PRO A 57 -7.64 5.28 -6.58
CA PRO A 57 -6.89 4.66 -5.50
C PRO A 57 -7.81 4.21 -4.37
N VAL A 58 -7.58 3.02 -3.84
CA VAL A 58 -8.33 2.47 -2.71
C VAL A 58 -7.43 1.84 -1.66
N CYS A 59 -7.93 1.74 -0.44
CA CYS A 59 -7.26 1.06 0.64
C CYS A 59 -7.27 -0.46 0.45
N LYS A 60 -6.09 -1.06 0.42
CA LYS A 60 -5.88 -2.51 0.28
C LYS A 60 -4.96 -3.02 1.38
N MET A 61 -5.05 -4.31 1.69
CA MET A 61 -4.11 -4.96 2.60
C MET A 61 -2.80 -5.29 1.87
N THR A 62 -1.71 -5.45 2.63
CA THR A 62 -0.42 -5.94 2.13
C THR A 62 -0.55 -7.26 1.37
N GLY A 63 0.33 -7.46 0.38
CA GLY A 63 0.33 -8.61 -0.49
C GLY A 63 0.68 -9.93 0.22
N GLN A 64 0.03 -11.01 -0.20
CA GLN A 64 0.26 -12.37 0.29
C GLN A 64 1.30 -13.10 -0.56
N GLU A 65 1.74 -14.28 -0.10
CA GLU A 65 2.69 -15.13 -0.82
C GLU A 65 2.20 -15.39 -2.26
N LYS A 66 3.12 -15.30 -3.23
CA LYS A 66 2.91 -15.42 -4.70
C LYS A 66 2.15 -14.27 -5.38
N GLU A 67 1.62 -13.31 -4.63
CA GLU A 67 0.97 -12.13 -5.22
C GLU A 67 1.99 -11.20 -5.89
N PRO A 68 1.59 -10.48 -6.95
CA PRO A 68 2.49 -9.57 -7.64
C PRO A 68 2.86 -8.39 -6.75
N CYS A 69 4.13 -7.99 -6.82
CA CYS A 69 4.70 -6.87 -6.07
C CYS A 69 5.63 -6.06 -6.97
N HIS A 70 5.92 -4.83 -6.58
CA HIS A 70 6.85 -3.98 -7.31
C HIS A 70 8.06 -3.66 -6.44
N VAL A 71 9.25 -3.99 -6.92
CA VAL A 71 10.49 -4.03 -6.13
C VAL A 71 10.78 -2.66 -5.49
N ALA A 72 10.70 -1.57 -6.26
CA ALA A 72 11.05 -0.24 -5.78
C ALA A 72 10.00 0.39 -4.83
N SER A 73 8.77 -0.14 -4.83
CA SER A 73 7.69 0.37 -3.96
C SER A 73 7.30 -0.63 -2.87
N ASN A 74 8.15 -1.62 -2.58
CA ASN A 74 7.91 -2.65 -1.57
C ASN A 74 8.28 -2.18 -0.15
N VAL A 75 7.87 -0.97 0.21
CA VAL A 75 8.06 -0.35 1.53
C VAL A 75 6.72 0.19 2.00
N LEU A 76 6.42 0.08 3.30
CA LEU A 76 5.22 0.60 3.92
C LEU A 76 5.61 1.39 5.19
N PRO A 77 5.14 2.64 5.39
CA PRO A 77 4.30 3.43 4.48
C PRO A 77 5.04 3.86 3.19
N TYR A 78 4.28 4.26 2.18
CA TYR A 78 4.84 4.85 0.96
C TYR A 78 5.56 6.17 1.29
N PRO A 79 6.77 6.42 0.77
CA PRO A 79 7.56 7.60 1.14
C PRO A 79 6.93 8.93 0.70
N LEU A 80 6.05 8.91 -0.30
CA LEU A 80 5.35 10.08 -0.79
C LEU A 80 3.91 10.11 -0.24
N PRO A 81 3.37 11.28 0.09
CA PRO A 81 1.97 11.44 0.50
C PRO A 81 1.02 11.40 -0.71
N SER A 82 1.13 10.36 -1.52
CA SER A 82 0.34 10.14 -2.73
C SER A 82 -0.11 8.68 -2.81
N PRO A 83 -1.13 8.36 -3.62
CA PRO A 83 -1.44 6.98 -3.93
C PRO A 83 -0.30 6.31 -4.67
N ARG A 84 -0.22 4.99 -4.52
CA ARG A 84 0.71 4.15 -5.28
C ARG A 84 0.21 3.99 -6.70
N VAL A 85 1.14 4.08 -7.65
CA VAL A 85 0.87 3.82 -9.08
C VAL A 85 0.67 2.33 -9.33
N PHE A 86 1.47 1.47 -8.69
CA PHE A 86 1.29 0.02 -8.78
C PHE A 86 0.02 -0.40 -8.03
N TRP A 87 -0.81 -1.23 -8.65
CA TRP A 87 -2.16 -1.57 -8.15
C TRP A 87 -2.17 -2.53 -6.95
N ARG A 88 -1.00 -2.97 -6.47
CA ARG A 88 -0.86 -3.81 -5.28
C ARG A 88 -0.08 -3.09 -4.18
N CYS A 89 -0.39 -3.45 -2.95
CA CYS A 89 0.41 -3.07 -1.79
C CYS A 89 1.73 -3.85 -1.72
N PRO A 90 2.70 -3.36 -0.93
CA PRO A 90 3.90 -4.12 -0.56
C PRO A 90 3.55 -5.48 0.02
N CYS A 91 4.48 -6.42 -0.06
CA CYS A 91 4.37 -7.72 0.61
C CYS A 91 4.16 -7.55 2.12
N GLY A 92 3.38 -8.47 2.70
CA GLY A 92 3.11 -8.49 4.13
C GLY A 92 4.32 -8.93 4.97
N PRO A 93 4.16 -8.98 6.30
CA PRO A 93 5.22 -9.40 7.23
C PRO A 93 5.82 -10.77 6.86
N GLY A 94 7.15 -10.87 6.87
CA GLY A 94 7.88 -12.11 6.54
C GLY A 94 7.91 -12.47 5.05
N LEU A 95 7.54 -11.53 4.17
CA LEU A 95 7.57 -11.70 2.72
C LEU A 95 8.39 -10.61 2.04
N HIS A 96 9.15 -11.01 1.02
CA HIS A 96 9.97 -10.13 0.18
C HIS A 96 9.51 -10.14 -1.26
N CYS A 97 9.63 -8.99 -1.92
CA CYS A 97 9.36 -8.90 -3.34
C CYS A 97 10.56 -9.40 -4.15
N VAL A 98 10.42 -10.58 -4.75
CA VAL A 98 11.48 -11.18 -5.58
C VAL A 98 11.08 -11.11 -7.04
N ALA A 99 11.86 -10.38 -7.85
CA ALA A 99 11.63 -10.26 -9.28
C ALA A 99 12.59 -11.15 -10.09
N PRO A 100 12.13 -11.78 -11.17
CA PRO A 100 13.01 -12.53 -12.06
C PRO A 100 13.96 -11.58 -12.79
N ARG A 101 15.25 -11.97 -12.89
CA ARG A 101 16.28 -11.26 -13.68
C ARG A 101 16.39 -9.76 -13.36
N GLY A 102 16.21 -9.37 -12.10
CA GLY A 102 16.28 -7.95 -11.70
C GLY A 102 15.15 -7.07 -12.25
N GLY A 103 14.04 -7.66 -12.70
CA GLY A 103 12.87 -6.92 -13.18
C GLY A 103 12.24 -6.03 -12.10
N LYS A 104 11.37 -5.11 -12.51
CA LYS A 104 10.67 -4.19 -11.59
C LYS A 104 9.47 -4.82 -10.88
N VAL A 105 8.89 -5.86 -11.48
CA VAL A 105 7.71 -6.57 -10.98
C VAL A 105 8.11 -7.99 -10.61
N GLY A 106 7.84 -8.36 -9.37
CA GLY A 106 8.14 -9.66 -8.82
C GLY A 106 6.91 -10.31 -8.18
N ARG A 107 7.17 -11.29 -7.32
CA ARG A 107 6.16 -11.90 -6.45
C ARG A 107 6.64 -11.93 -5.01
N CYS A 108 5.69 -11.82 -4.08
CA CYS A 108 5.97 -11.98 -2.67
C CYS A 108 6.40 -13.42 -2.36
N LYS A 109 7.57 -13.60 -1.77
CA LYS A 109 8.12 -14.89 -1.34
C LYS A 109 8.56 -14.79 0.11
N ARG A 110 8.53 -15.91 0.85
CA ARG A 110 9.14 -15.94 2.19
C ARG A 110 10.66 -15.82 2.09
N ASP A 111 11.28 -15.30 3.14
CA ASP A 111 12.74 -15.20 3.31
C ASP A 111 13.50 -16.46 2.86
N SER A 112 13.03 -17.64 3.25
CA SER A 112 13.66 -18.92 2.92
C SER A 112 13.68 -19.27 1.43
N GLN A 113 12.78 -18.69 0.63
CA GLN A 113 12.69 -18.90 -0.82
C GLN A 113 13.37 -17.77 -1.62
N ALA A 114 13.64 -16.63 -0.99
CA ALA A 114 14.38 -15.52 -1.60
C ALA A 114 15.88 -15.83 -1.68
N PHE A 115 16.43 -16.50 -0.66
CA PHE A 115 17.83 -16.93 -0.62
C PHE A 115 18.15 -18.07 -1.62
N GLY A 116 17.18 -18.92 -1.92
CA GLY A 116 17.34 -20.00 -2.90
C GLY A 116 17.34 -19.55 -4.36
N ALA A 117 16.84 -18.34 -4.65
CA ALA A 117 16.80 -17.77 -6.01
C ALA A 117 18.07 -16.98 -6.39
N GLY A 118 19.04 -16.90 -5.47
CA GLY A 118 20.35 -16.27 -5.69
C GLY A 118 21.45 -17.28 -6.02
N LEU A 119 21.15 -18.58 -6.03
CA LEU A 119 22.10 -19.67 -6.28
C LEU A 119 21.91 -20.35 -7.65
N ASP A 120 20.90 -19.95 -8.42
CA ASP A 120 20.68 -20.36 -9.83
C ASP A 120 21.32 -19.39 -10.85
N GLY A 121 22.32 -18.62 -10.40
CA GLY A 121 23.06 -17.63 -11.19
C GLY A 121 24.47 -18.05 -11.63
N GLU A 122 24.81 -19.34 -11.58
CA GLU A 122 26.04 -19.90 -12.19
C GLU A 122 25.66 -21.13 -13.04
N ASP A 123 25.20 -20.91 -14.27
CA ASP A 123 25.43 -21.88 -15.34
C ASP A 123 26.55 -21.32 -16.21
N LEU A 124 27.75 -21.73 -15.81
CA LEU A 124 29.01 -21.53 -16.49
C LEU A 124 28.90 -22.20 -17.87
N VAL A 125 28.99 -21.38 -18.91
CA VAL A 125 29.20 -21.83 -20.28
C VAL A 125 30.48 -22.70 -20.31
N VAL A 126 30.33 -23.97 -20.65
CA VAL A 126 31.40 -24.85 -21.16
C VAL A 126 30.95 -25.40 -22.51
#